data_AF-A0A1G9TKQ7-F1
#
_entry.id   AF-A0A1G9TKQ7-F1
#
_cell.length_a   1.000
_cell.length_b   1.000
_cell.length_c   1.000
_cell.angle_alpha   90.00
_cell.angle_beta   90.00
_cell.angle_gamma   90.00
#
_symmetry.space_group_name_H-M   'P 1'
#
loop_
_entity.id
_entity.type
_entity.pdbx_description
1 polymer ?
#
loop_
_entity_poly.entity_id
_entity_poly.type
_entity_poly.pdbx_seq_one_letter_code
_entity_poly.pdbx_strand_id
1 'polypeptide(L)'
;MGARKGQNNFASHHERLVATNLLKVRRALGALSRRTRYADFPTLSRAVALAAGIHPTTLARNRRYLKEVWAHVQANPGIIVGLLDEKAPVPALKVKTVEAEIEAASLRRHNARLRKAIEMYGAQHGPVAAPAAAHADPDARERDFAKTATVLARLLNRLADKELGIVLDARRGAILDTAEDGDAAVVAGRPDTTPFLDWMQRQKAARRITHGEDS
;
A
#
# COMPACT_ATOMS: atom_id res chain seq x y z
N MET A 1 -23.64 -22.05 14.79
CA MET A 1 -22.96 -21.97 13.47
C MET A 1 -21.48 -21.67 13.70
N GLY A 2 -20.65 -22.70 13.89
CA GLY A 2 -19.21 -22.55 14.06
C GLY A 2 -18.50 -22.26 12.73
N ALA A 3 -17.42 -21.48 12.75
CA ALA A 3 -16.66 -21.14 11.56
C ALA A 3 -16.10 -22.41 10.86
N ARG A 4 -16.20 -22.46 9.52
CA ARG A 4 -15.71 -23.58 8.71
C ARG A 4 -14.20 -23.79 8.92
N LYS A 5 -13.78 -25.06 9.07
CA LYS A 5 -12.39 -25.49 9.20
C LYS A 5 -11.56 -24.91 8.03
N GLY A 6 -10.54 -24.12 8.32
CA GLY A 6 -9.65 -23.50 7.33
C GLY A 6 -9.77 -21.98 7.16
N GLN A 7 -10.81 -21.33 7.72
CA GLN A 7 -10.88 -19.85 7.73
C GLN A 7 -10.17 -19.26 8.95
N ASN A 8 -9.04 -18.60 8.71
CA ASN A 8 -8.23 -17.94 9.74
C ASN A 8 -8.87 -16.61 10.19
N ASN A 9 -10.04 -16.69 10.84
CA ASN A 9 -10.84 -15.53 11.26
C ASN A 9 -10.23 -14.75 12.44
N PHE A 10 -9.12 -15.23 13.02
CA PHE A 10 -8.45 -14.62 14.17
C PHE A 10 -8.03 -13.19 13.92
N ALA A 11 -7.50 -12.88 12.73
CA ALA A 11 -7.09 -11.52 12.38
C ALA A 11 -8.29 -10.56 12.38
N SER A 12 -9.37 -10.93 11.69
CA SER A 12 -10.60 -10.13 11.62
C SER A 12 -11.29 -9.96 12.98
N HIS A 13 -11.22 -10.99 13.83
CA HIS A 13 -11.77 -10.95 15.18
C HIS A 13 -10.92 -10.03 16.07
N HIS A 14 -9.60 -10.15 16.00
CA HIS A 14 -8.68 -9.29 16.73
C HIS A 14 -8.82 -7.82 16.32
N GLU A 15 -8.94 -7.53 15.03
CA GLU A 15 -9.17 -6.16 14.53
C GLU A 15 -10.48 -5.57 15.04
N ARG A 16 -11.58 -6.35 14.99
CA ARG A 16 -12.88 -5.93 15.54
C ARG A 16 -12.81 -5.66 17.04
N LEU A 17 -12.14 -6.53 17.78
CA LEU A 17 -11.95 -6.39 19.23
C LEU A 17 -11.14 -5.13 19.55
N VAL A 18 -10.05 -4.89 18.81
CA VAL A 18 -9.23 -3.68 18.97
C VAL A 18 -10.03 -2.42 18.66
N ALA A 19 -10.77 -2.40 17.55
CA ALA A 19 -11.61 -1.26 17.18
C ALA A 19 -12.68 -0.95 18.24
N THR A 20 -13.34 -1.99 18.76
CA THR A 20 -14.35 -1.87 19.82
C THR A 20 -13.75 -1.28 21.09
N ASN A 21 -12.60 -1.79 21.52
CA ASN A 21 -11.91 -1.31 22.71
C ASN A 21 -11.38 0.12 22.53
N LEU A 22 -10.95 0.50 21.33
CA LEU A 22 -10.52 1.86 21.03
C LEU A 22 -11.67 2.86 21.19
N LEU A 23 -12.88 2.50 20.75
CA LEU A 23 -14.08 3.30 21.00
C LEU A 23 -14.38 3.44 22.50
N LYS A 24 -14.22 2.38 23.29
CA LYS A 24 -14.39 2.45 24.75
C LYS A 24 -13.37 3.38 25.39
N VAL A 25 -12.10 3.32 24.98
CA VAL A 25 -11.04 4.21 25.46
C VAL A 25 -11.35 5.68 25.13
N ARG A 26 -11.78 5.97 23.89
CA ARG A 26 -12.17 7.33 23.50
C ARG A 26 -13.35 7.86 24.31
N ARG A 27 -14.38 7.03 24.55
CA ARG A 27 -15.52 7.39 25.41
C ARG A 27 -15.08 7.64 26.86
N ALA A 28 -14.22 6.79 27.40
CA ALA A 28 -13.68 6.95 28.75
C ALA A 28 -12.90 8.26 28.88
N LEU A 29 -12.04 8.58 27.91
CA LEU A 29 -11.29 9.84 27.85
C LEU A 29 -12.23 11.06 27.75
N GLY A 30 -13.28 10.99 26.93
CA GLY A 30 -14.28 12.05 26.81
C GLY A 30 -15.14 12.26 28.06
N ALA A 31 -15.30 11.21 28.87
CA ALA A 31 -16.05 11.25 30.13
C ALA A 31 -15.22 11.69 31.34
N LEU A 32 -13.90 11.87 31.18
CA LEU A 32 -13.05 12.38 32.25
C LEU A 32 -13.45 13.81 32.60
N SER A 33 -13.54 14.08 33.90
CA SER A 33 -13.80 15.44 34.38
C SER A 33 -12.62 16.34 34.05
N ARG A 34 -12.91 17.50 33.44
CA ARG A 34 -11.91 18.54 33.14
C ARG A 34 -11.23 19.11 34.39
N ARG A 35 -11.81 18.90 35.57
CA ARG A 35 -11.27 19.38 36.86
C ARG A 35 -10.31 18.37 37.50
N THR A 36 -10.38 17.10 37.09
CA THR A 36 -9.52 16.06 37.65
C THR A 36 -8.13 16.18 37.06
N ARG A 37 -7.13 16.33 37.93
CA ARG A 37 -5.73 16.32 37.56
C ARG A 37 -5.09 15.04 38.09
N TYR A 38 -4.20 14.46 37.30
CA TYR A 38 -3.49 13.22 37.62
C TYR A 38 -2.05 13.54 37.97
N ALA A 39 -1.47 12.81 38.93
CA ALA A 39 -0.09 13.01 39.33
C ALA A 39 0.88 12.73 38.18
N ASP A 40 0.64 11.64 37.44
CA ASP A 40 1.48 11.16 36.36
C ASP A 40 0.66 10.45 35.26
N PHE A 41 1.34 10.14 34.15
CA PHE A 41 0.72 9.42 33.03
C PHE A 41 0.25 8.00 33.41
N PRO A 42 1.01 7.18 34.16
CA PRO A 42 0.53 5.88 34.64
C PRO A 42 -0.79 5.94 35.41
N THR A 43 -1.00 6.95 36.26
CA THR A 43 -2.25 7.10 37.03
C THR A 43 -3.42 7.45 36.09
N LEU A 44 -3.23 8.38 35.16
CA LEU A 44 -4.23 8.69 34.12
C LEU A 44 -4.55 7.43 33.29
N SER A 45 -3.52 6.74 32.81
CA SER A 45 -3.65 5.53 32.00
C SER A 45 -4.41 4.43 32.73
N ARG A 46 -4.22 4.28 34.05
CA ARG A 46 -4.96 3.33 34.88
C ARG A 46 -6.42 3.74 35.05
N ALA A 47 -6.69 5.02 35.29
CA ALA A 47 -8.05 5.54 35.41
C ALA A 47 -8.85 5.34 34.11
N VAL A 48 -8.23 5.61 32.96
CA VAL A 48 -8.84 5.38 31.63
C VAL A 48 -9.08 3.90 31.40
N ALA A 49 -8.16 3.02 31.78
CA ALA A 49 -8.33 1.57 31.66
C ALA A 49 -9.55 1.07 32.45
N LEU A 50 -9.66 1.49 33.72
CA LEU A 50 -10.79 1.16 34.59
C LEU A 50 -12.11 1.69 34.03
N ALA A 51 -12.15 2.96 33.60
CA ALA A 51 -13.34 3.57 33.02
C ALA A 51 -13.77 2.92 31.67
N ALA A 52 -12.80 2.45 30.88
CA ALA A 52 -13.07 1.75 29.63
C ALA A 52 -13.43 0.26 29.82
N GLY A 53 -13.32 -0.27 31.04
CA GLY A 53 -13.49 -1.70 31.32
C GLY A 53 -12.42 -2.58 30.67
N ILE A 54 -11.19 -2.08 30.54
CA ILE A 54 -10.05 -2.77 29.94
C ILE A 54 -8.99 -2.97 31.02
N HIS A 55 -8.35 -4.13 31.07
CA HIS A 55 -7.29 -4.37 32.03
C HIS A 55 -6.11 -3.38 31.81
N PRO A 56 -5.55 -2.74 32.86
CA PRO A 56 -4.49 -1.73 32.72
C PRO A 56 -3.28 -2.19 31.89
N THR A 57 -2.85 -3.44 32.06
CA THR A 57 -1.75 -4.00 31.26
C THR A 57 -2.08 -4.15 29.78
N THR A 58 -3.35 -4.39 29.43
CA THR A 58 -3.81 -4.47 28.04
C THR A 58 -3.78 -3.08 27.40
N LEU A 59 -4.17 -2.05 28.15
CA LEU A 59 -4.09 -0.67 27.70
C LEU A 59 -2.62 -0.25 27.48
N ALA A 60 -1.74 -0.54 28.44
CA ALA A 60 -0.32 -0.21 28.36
C ALA A 60 0.43 -0.95 27.23
N ARG A 61 0.08 -2.20 26.94
CA ARG A 61 0.74 -2.99 25.88
C ARG A 61 0.30 -2.60 24.47
N ASN A 62 -0.94 -2.12 24.30
CA ASN A 62 -1.45 -1.78 22.98
C ASN A 62 -1.18 -0.30 22.64
N ARG A 63 -0.23 -0.10 21.73
CA ARG A 63 0.21 1.23 21.28
C ARG A 63 -0.90 2.10 20.71
N ARG A 64 -1.92 1.52 20.08
CA ARG A 64 -3.05 2.29 19.53
C ARG A 64 -3.86 2.95 20.64
N TYR A 65 -4.05 2.28 21.78
CA TYR A 65 -4.75 2.86 22.91
C TYR A 65 -3.90 3.93 23.60
N LEU A 66 -2.59 3.67 23.76
CA LEU A 66 -1.67 4.67 24.31
C LEU A 66 -1.62 5.94 23.47
N LYS A 67 -1.67 5.84 22.13
CA LYS A 67 -1.72 7.00 21.23
C LYS A 67 -2.90 7.90 21.56
N GLU A 68 -4.10 7.33 21.76
CA GLU A 68 -5.31 8.09 22.12
C GLU A 68 -5.19 8.78 23.48
N VAL A 69 -4.63 8.10 24.48
CA VAL A 69 -4.41 8.70 25.80
C VAL A 69 -3.42 9.87 25.71
N TRP A 70 -2.31 9.70 24.97
CA TRP A 70 -1.34 10.78 24.76
C TRP A 70 -1.92 11.95 23.96
N ALA A 71 -2.73 11.67 22.93
CA ALA A 71 -3.42 12.70 22.16
C ALA A 71 -4.38 13.51 23.04
N HIS A 72 -5.07 12.85 23.98
CA HIS A 72 -5.93 13.53 24.93
C HIS A 72 -5.13 14.41 25.93
N VAL A 73 -3.98 13.93 26.41
CA VAL A 73 -3.06 14.74 27.24
C VAL A 73 -2.56 15.96 26.48
N GLN A 74 -2.23 15.82 25.20
CA GLN A 74 -1.82 16.92 24.35
C GLN A 74 -2.94 17.96 24.16
N ALA A 75 -4.18 17.51 23.98
CA ALA A 75 -5.33 18.39 23.81
C ALA A 75 -5.75 19.09 25.12
N ASN A 76 -5.37 18.55 26.29
CA ASN A 76 -5.75 19.07 27.61
C ASN A 76 -4.48 19.35 28.44
N PRO A 77 -3.72 20.42 28.12
CA PRO A 77 -2.55 20.79 28.88
C PRO A 77 -2.96 21.10 30.33
N GLY A 78 -2.32 20.43 31.30
CA GLY A 78 -2.64 20.55 32.73
C GLY A 78 -3.46 19.41 33.33
N ILE A 79 -3.87 18.41 32.53
CA ILE A 79 -4.47 17.18 33.06
C ILE A 79 -3.48 16.34 33.87
N ILE A 80 -2.18 16.49 33.64
CA ILE A 80 -1.10 15.89 34.44
C ILE A 80 -0.35 17.00 35.18
N VAL A 81 -0.26 16.91 36.51
CA VAL A 81 0.29 17.95 37.39
C VAL A 81 1.79 18.17 37.16
N GLY A 82 2.56 17.11 36.95
CA GLY A 82 4.02 17.17 36.81
C GLY A 82 4.57 17.47 35.41
N LEU A 83 3.74 17.81 34.43
CA LEU A 83 4.18 17.96 33.03
C LEU A 83 4.76 19.37 32.72
N LEU A 84 4.80 20.27 33.70
CA LEU A 84 5.29 21.66 33.55
C LEU A 84 6.80 21.82 33.77
N ASP A 85 7.54 20.72 33.98
CA ASP A 85 9.00 20.79 34.12
C ASP A 85 9.67 20.76 32.74
N GLU A 86 10.34 21.87 32.38
CA GLU A 86 10.85 22.26 31.05
C GLU A 86 11.84 21.28 30.37
N LYS A 87 12.11 20.10 30.97
CA LYS A 87 13.12 19.14 30.51
C LYS A 87 12.59 17.80 30.01
N ALA A 88 11.28 17.54 30.06
CA ALA A 88 10.70 16.27 29.59
C ALA A 88 10.07 16.40 28.20
N PRO A 89 10.23 15.41 27.28
CA PRO A 89 9.70 15.51 25.92
C PRO A 89 8.17 15.55 25.96
N VAL A 90 7.70 16.77 25.72
CA VAL A 90 6.33 17.27 25.67
C VAL A 90 5.43 16.29 24.90
N PRO A 91 4.22 15.95 25.39
CA PRO A 91 3.33 14.90 24.86
C PRO A 91 3.23 14.77 23.34
N ALA A 92 3.32 15.88 22.60
CA ALA A 92 3.36 15.89 21.14
C ALA A 92 4.52 15.05 20.55
N LEU A 93 5.70 15.08 21.17
CA LEU A 93 6.83 14.23 20.79
C LEU A 93 6.53 12.76 21.07
N LYS A 94 5.85 12.42 22.17
CA LYS A 94 5.43 11.05 22.46
C LYS A 94 4.34 10.54 21.53
N VAL A 95 3.40 11.40 21.13
CA VAL A 95 2.40 11.06 20.10
C VAL A 95 3.12 10.78 18.78
N LYS A 96 4.03 11.67 18.36
CA LYS A 96 4.82 11.50 17.12
C LYS A 96 5.71 10.25 17.15
N THR A 97 6.36 9.93 18.27
CA THR A 97 7.18 8.71 18.37
C THR A 97 6.31 7.46 18.32
N VAL A 98 5.18 7.41 19.03
CA VAL A 98 4.26 6.27 18.97
C VAL A 98 3.68 6.10 17.56
N GLU A 99 3.35 7.20 16.88
CA GLU A 99 2.88 7.19 15.50
C GLU A 99 3.96 6.69 14.53
N ALA A 100 5.17 7.24 14.60
CA ALA A 100 6.31 6.79 13.79
C ALA A 100 6.66 5.32 14.06
N GLU A 101 6.52 4.84 15.29
CA GLU A 101 6.73 3.43 15.62
C GLU A 101 5.65 2.51 15.06
N ILE A 102 4.39 2.94 15.06
CA ILE A 102 3.28 2.20 14.44
C ILE A 102 3.48 2.15 12.93
N GLU A 103 3.85 3.26 12.32
CA GLU A 103 4.13 3.38 10.90
C GLU A 103 5.33 2.52 10.51
N ALA A 104 6.45 2.61 11.23
CA ALA A 104 7.62 1.77 11.02
C ALA A 104 7.30 0.28 11.16
N ALA A 105 6.45 -0.12 12.13
CA ALA A 105 6.01 -1.51 12.25
C ALA A 105 5.13 -1.94 11.07
N SER A 106 4.24 -1.07 10.58
CA SER A 106 3.42 -1.31 9.40
C SER A 106 4.28 -1.46 8.14
N LEU A 107 5.20 -0.52 7.93
CA LEU A 107 6.15 -0.51 6.82
C LEU A 107 7.05 -1.74 6.85
N ARG A 108 7.61 -2.13 8.01
CA ARG A 108 8.39 -3.37 8.14
C ARG A 108 7.58 -4.61 7.76
N ARG A 109 6.31 -4.70 8.17
CA ARG A 109 5.43 -5.81 7.77
C ARG A 109 5.08 -5.79 6.29
N HIS A 110 4.93 -4.60 5.71
CA HIS A 110 4.69 -4.46 4.27
C HIS A 110 5.94 -4.84 3.47
N ASN A 111 7.11 -4.36 3.88
CA ASN A 111 8.40 -4.69 3.29
C ASN A 111 8.71 -6.19 3.42
N ALA A 112 8.41 -6.82 4.57
CA ALA A 112 8.55 -8.28 4.73
C ALA A 112 7.58 -9.07 3.83
N ARG A 113 6.34 -8.59 3.64
CA ARG A 113 5.38 -9.19 2.71
C ARG A 113 5.83 -9.03 1.25
N LEU A 114 6.33 -7.85 0.89
CA LEU A 114 6.88 -7.58 -0.44
C LEU A 114 8.13 -8.41 -0.69
N ARG A 115 9.07 -8.50 0.26
CA ARG A 115 10.25 -9.38 0.15
C ARG A 115 9.85 -10.83 -0.01
N LYS A 116 8.87 -11.32 0.76
CA LYS A 116 8.36 -12.68 0.60
C LYS A 116 7.65 -12.89 -0.75
N ALA A 117 6.92 -11.88 -1.24
CA ALA A 117 6.32 -11.91 -2.56
C ALA A 117 7.41 -11.93 -3.65
N ILE A 118 8.43 -11.08 -3.55
CA ILE A 118 9.60 -11.05 -4.44
C ILE A 118 10.39 -12.35 -4.35
N GLU A 119 10.53 -12.97 -3.19
CA GLU A 119 11.14 -14.30 -3.05
C GLU A 119 10.26 -15.38 -3.69
N MET A 120 8.94 -15.28 -3.62
CA MET A 120 8.03 -16.21 -4.30
C MET A 120 8.02 -16.02 -5.82
N TYR A 121 7.99 -14.77 -6.30
CA TYR A 121 8.10 -14.44 -7.72
C TYR A 121 9.52 -14.69 -8.25
N GLY A 122 10.53 -14.45 -7.42
CA GLY A 122 11.95 -14.72 -7.68
C GLY A 122 12.29 -16.20 -7.64
N ALA A 123 11.61 -17.01 -6.82
CA ALA A 123 11.67 -18.47 -6.85
C ALA A 123 10.91 -19.04 -8.07
N GLN A 124 9.93 -18.32 -8.61
CA GLN A 124 9.36 -18.57 -9.94
C GLN A 124 10.25 -18.04 -11.08
N HIS A 125 11.34 -17.33 -10.76
CA HIS A 125 12.34 -16.80 -11.67
C HIS A 125 13.77 -17.27 -11.31
N GLY A 126 13.90 -18.50 -10.76
CA GLY A 126 15.08 -19.31 -11.10
C GLY A 126 15.20 -19.34 -12.64
N PRO A 127 16.42 -19.47 -13.22
CA PRO A 127 16.66 -19.28 -14.66
C PRO A 127 15.53 -19.95 -15.39
N VAL A 128 14.71 -19.17 -16.11
CA VAL A 128 13.44 -19.60 -16.66
C VAL A 128 13.67 -20.95 -17.32
N ALA A 129 13.32 -22.03 -16.60
CA ALA A 129 13.18 -23.32 -17.20
C ALA A 129 12.02 -23.06 -18.15
N ALA A 130 12.34 -23.04 -19.45
CA ALA A 130 11.38 -22.87 -20.51
C ALA A 130 10.12 -23.62 -20.09
N PRO A 131 8.94 -22.95 -20.06
CA PRO A 131 7.73 -23.58 -19.56
C PRO A 131 7.63 -24.92 -20.24
N ALA A 132 7.65 -26.00 -19.44
CA ALA A 132 7.60 -27.37 -19.95
C ALA A 132 6.52 -27.36 -21.01
N ALA A 133 6.94 -27.55 -22.26
CA ALA A 133 6.09 -27.42 -23.40
C ALA A 133 5.00 -28.50 -23.27
N ALA A 134 3.87 -28.17 -22.65
CA ALA A 134 2.62 -28.51 -23.29
C ALA A 134 2.81 -27.97 -24.70
N HIS A 135 2.85 -28.88 -25.67
CA HIS A 135 3.13 -28.64 -27.09
C HIS A 135 2.14 -27.61 -27.64
N ALA A 136 2.31 -26.35 -27.25
CA ALA A 136 1.61 -25.21 -27.77
C ALA A 136 2.41 -24.86 -29.01
N ASP A 137 1.78 -25.19 -30.14
CA ASP A 137 2.15 -24.75 -31.46
C ASP A 137 2.77 -23.33 -31.40
N PRO A 138 4.05 -23.14 -31.76
CA PRO A 138 4.70 -21.83 -31.72
C PRO A 138 3.90 -20.78 -32.49
N ASP A 139 3.17 -21.19 -33.53
CA ASP A 139 2.29 -20.32 -34.30
C ASP A 139 1.05 -19.88 -33.49
N ALA A 140 0.57 -20.68 -32.54
CA ALA A 140 -0.55 -20.31 -31.68
C ALA A 140 -0.15 -19.21 -30.67
N ARG A 141 1.04 -19.31 -30.07
CA ARG A 141 1.56 -18.29 -29.15
C ARG A 141 1.84 -16.96 -29.87
N GLU A 142 2.40 -17.01 -31.08
CA GLU A 142 2.61 -15.82 -31.89
C GLU A 142 1.29 -15.17 -32.32
N ARG A 143 0.29 -15.97 -32.70
CA ARG A 143 -1.07 -15.48 -33.02
C ARG A 143 -1.74 -14.80 -31.83
N ASP A 144 -1.65 -15.37 -30.63
CA ASP A 144 -2.28 -14.79 -29.43
C ASP A 144 -1.57 -13.52 -28.96
N PHE A 145 -0.24 -13.47 -29.08
CA PHE A 145 0.51 -12.23 -28.90
C PHE A 145 0.11 -11.17 -29.93
N ALA A 146 0.03 -11.52 -31.22
CA ALA A 146 -0.34 -10.58 -32.28
C ALA A 146 -1.76 -10.02 -32.09
N LYS A 147 -2.73 -10.83 -31.65
CA LYS A 147 -4.08 -10.36 -31.29
C LYS A 147 -4.02 -9.33 -30.17
N THR A 148 -3.30 -9.65 -29.09
CA THR A 148 -3.16 -8.79 -27.91
C THR A 148 -2.46 -7.47 -28.27
N ALA A 149 -1.36 -7.54 -29.01
CA ALA A 149 -0.60 -6.39 -29.48
C ALA A 149 -1.44 -5.50 -30.41
N THR A 150 -2.30 -6.09 -31.25
CA THR A 150 -3.22 -5.34 -32.12
C THR A 150 -4.25 -4.56 -31.31
N VAL A 151 -4.84 -5.17 -30.28
CA VAL A 151 -5.81 -4.50 -29.40
C VAL A 151 -5.14 -3.36 -28.64
N LEU A 152 -3.95 -3.61 -28.09
CA LEU A 152 -3.17 -2.59 -27.37
C LEU A 152 -2.78 -1.42 -28.29
N ALA A 153 -2.31 -1.69 -29.51
CA ALA A 153 -1.97 -0.65 -30.47
C ALA A 153 -3.19 0.23 -30.85
N ARG A 154 -4.37 -0.38 -31.03
CA ARG A 154 -5.61 0.36 -31.29
C ARG A 154 -6.02 1.22 -30.09
N LEU A 155 -5.86 0.71 -28.88
CA LEU A 155 -6.15 1.45 -27.66
C LEU A 155 -5.21 2.66 -27.52
N LEU A 156 -3.90 2.45 -27.66
CA LEU A 156 -2.91 3.53 -27.57
C LEU A 156 -3.13 4.61 -28.64
N ASN A 157 -3.42 4.23 -29.88
CA ASN A 157 -3.77 5.19 -30.93
C ASN A 157 -5.04 5.98 -30.58
N ARG A 158 -6.08 5.30 -30.09
CA ARG A 158 -7.33 5.97 -29.69
C ARG A 158 -7.15 6.91 -28.50
N LEU A 159 -6.24 6.59 -27.58
CA LEU A 159 -5.90 7.46 -26.45
C LEU A 159 -5.10 8.68 -26.90
N ALA A 160 -4.17 8.50 -27.84
CA ALA A 160 -3.43 9.60 -28.47
C ALA A 160 -4.39 10.52 -29.27
N ASP A 161 -5.29 9.96 -30.08
CA ASP A 161 -6.27 10.73 -30.88
C ASP A 161 -7.27 11.52 -30.02
N LYS A 162 -7.51 11.06 -28.79
CA LYS A 162 -8.42 11.71 -27.83
C LYS A 162 -7.69 12.63 -26.84
N GLU A 163 -6.39 12.84 -27.02
CA GLU A 163 -5.55 13.66 -26.12
C GLU A 163 -5.65 13.23 -24.65
N LEU A 164 -5.89 11.93 -24.39
CA LEU A 164 -6.13 11.39 -23.04
C LEU A 164 -4.83 11.08 -22.28
N GLY A 165 -3.81 11.92 -22.45
CA GLY A 165 -2.58 11.82 -21.67
C GLY A 165 -1.59 10.74 -22.14
N ILE A 166 -2.03 9.61 -22.69
CA ILE A 166 -1.12 8.46 -22.91
C ILE A 166 -0.57 8.43 -24.34
N VAL A 167 0.77 8.50 -24.48
CA VAL A 167 1.48 8.54 -25.76
C VAL A 167 2.57 7.48 -25.83
N LEU A 168 2.70 6.82 -26.98
CA LEU A 168 3.81 5.91 -27.25
C LEU A 168 5.03 6.69 -27.81
N ASP A 169 6.09 6.79 -27.01
CA ASP A 169 7.38 7.31 -27.47
C ASP A 169 8.23 6.17 -28.05
N ALA A 170 8.15 6.01 -29.37
CA ALA A 170 8.90 4.99 -30.10
C ALA A 170 10.43 5.23 -30.09
N ARG A 171 10.91 6.46 -29.83
CA ARG A 171 12.35 6.78 -29.78
C ARG A 171 12.96 6.36 -28.45
N ARG A 172 12.29 6.67 -27.34
CA ARG A 172 12.69 6.24 -25.99
C ARG A 172 12.31 4.79 -25.71
N GLY A 173 11.41 4.24 -26.52
CA GLY A 173 10.89 2.89 -26.35
C GLY A 173 10.01 2.77 -25.10
N ALA A 174 9.19 3.80 -24.84
CA ALA A 174 8.40 3.90 -23.63
C ALA A 174 6.96 4.31 -23.94
N ILE A 175 6.04 3.90 -23.07
CA ILE A 175 4.68 4.44 -23.00
C ILE A 175 4.70 5.51 -21.92
N LEU A 176 4.29 6.72 -22.29
CA LEU A 176 4.33 7.90 -21.44
C LEU A 176 2.92 8.34 -21.08
N ASP A 177 2.74 8.83 -19.86
CA ASP A 177 1.60 9.64 -19.43
C ASP A 177 2.02 11.11 -19.42
N THR A 178 1.41 11.91 -20.27
CA THR A 178 1.67 13.34 -20.48
C THR A 178 0.93 14.21 -19.46
N ALA A 179 0.10 13.63 -18.60
CA ALA A 179 -0.46 14.32 -17.45
C ALA A 179 0.52 14.43 -16.27
N GLU A 180 1.60 13.64 -16.29
CA GLU A 180 2.62 13.56 -15.24
C GLU A 180 3.97 14.07 -15.75
N ASP A 181 4.78 14.66 -14.86
CA ASP A 181 6.11 15.19 -15.19
C ASP A 181 7.23 14.25 -14.73
N GLY A 182 8.36 14.29 -15.45
CA GLY A 182 9.60 13.60 -15.05
C GLY A 182 9.52 12.07 -15.12
N ASP A 183 10.11 11.38 -14.14
CA ASP A 183 10.17 9.90 -14.13
C ASP A 183 8.79 9.25 -13.90
N ALA A 184 7.86 9.98 -13.27
CA ALA A 184 6.48 9.52 -13.07
C ALA A 184 5.68 9.43 -14.38
N ALA A 185 6.12 10.14 -15.42
CA ALA A 185 5.53 10.08 -16.75
C ALA A 185 5.74 8.73 -17.44
N VAL A 186 6.68 7.88 -16.98
CA VAL A 186 6.97 6.61 -17.66
C VAL A 186 6.08 5.50 -17.12
N VAL A 187 5.04 5.14 -17.88
CA VAL A 187 4.11 4.04 -17.55
C VAL A 187 4.77 2.68 -17.78
N ALA A 188 5.52 2.54 -18.87
CA ALA A 188 6.28 1.33 -19.19
C ALA A 188 7.49 1.69 -20.06
N GLY A 189 8.66 1.12 -19.76
CA GLY A 189 9.90 1.33 -20.49
C GLY A 189 10.54 0.03 -20.96
N ARG A 190 11.75 0.14 -21.52
CA ARG A 190 12.57 -1.04 -21.83
C ARG A 190 13.05 -1.71 -20.53
N PRO A 191 13.15 -3.06 -20.50
CA PRO A 191 13.02 -4.00 -21.62
C PRO A 191 11.59 -4.42 -21.95
N ASP A 192 10.60 -4.13 -21.12
CA ASP A 192 9.25 -4.71 -21.17
C ASP A 192 8.47 -4.33 -22.43
N THR A 193 8.72 -3.14 -22.99
CA THR A 193 8.09 -2.66 -24.22
C THR A 193 8.68 -3.25 -25.50
N THR A 194 9.85 -3.90 -25.43
CA THR A 194 10.63 -4.34 -26.60
C THR A 194 9.87 -5.30 -27.52
N PRO A 195 9.25 -6.40 -27.02
CA PRO A 195 8.53 -7.34 -27.89
C PRO A 195 7.38 -6.69 -28.66
N PHE A 196 6.68 -5.74 -28.02
CA PHE A 196 5.58 -5.00 -28.63
C PHE A 196 6.06 -4.01 -29.70
N LEU A 197 7.14 -3.26 -29.40
CA LEU A 197 7.73 -2.30 -30.33
C LEU A 197 8.30 -3.00 -31.57
N ASP A 198 9.01 -4.11 -31.38
CA ASP A 198 9.56 -4.90 -32.48
C ASP A 198 8.46 -5.45 -33.39
N TRP A 199 7.38 -5.98 -32.79
CA TRP A 199 6.21 -6.41 -33.54
C TRP A 199 5.57 -5.26 -34.32
N MET A 200 5.39 -4.09 -33.70
CA MET A 200 4.86 -2.90 -34.38
C MET A 200 5.72 -2.48 -35.57
N GLN A 201 7.06 -2.54 -35.44
CA GLN A 201 7.97 -2.23 -36.54
C GLN A 201 7.83 -3.23 -37.69
N ARG A 202 7.75 -4.53 -37.38
CA ARG A 202 7.51 -5.59 -38.39
C ARG A 202 6.18 -5.40 -39.11
N GLN A 203 5.11 -5.03 -38.39
CA GLN A 203 3.81 -4.75 -38.99
C GLN A 203 3.81 -3.50 -39.88
N LYS A 204 4.53 -2.44 -39.49
CA LYS A 204 4.71 -1.25 -40.34
C LYS A 204 5.51 -1.57 -41.60
N ALA A 205 6.54 -2.39 -41.50
CA ALA A 205 7.32 -2.85 -42.65
C ALA A 205 6.47 -3.72 -43.59
N ALA A 206 5.71 -4.68 -43.06
CA ALA A 206 4.82 -5.54 -43.83
C ALA A 206 3.73 -4.74 -44.58
N ARG A 207 3.12 -3.74 -43.92
CA ARG A 207 2.10 -2.87 -44.55
C ARG A 207 2.63 -1.96 -45.64
N ARG A 208 3.90 -1.53 -45.55
CA ARG A 208 4.56 -0.74 -46.60
C ARG A 208 4.85 -1.56 -47.85
N ILE A 209 5.14 -2.85 -47.69
CA ILE A 209 5.38 -3.76 -48.80
C ILE A 209 4.08 -4.06 -49.55
N THR A 210 2.95 -4.25 -48.85
CA THR A 210 1.64 -4.54 -49.45
C THR A 210 0.93 -3.34 -50.10
N HIS A 211 1.45 -2.12 -49.96
CA HIS A 211 0.90 -0.91 -50.60
C HIS A 211 1.88 -0.26 -51.59
N GLY A 212 2.99 -0.92 -51.89
CA GLY A 212 3.99 -0.48 -52.87
C GLY A 212 3.88 -1.13 -54.25
N GLU A 213 2.82 -1.91 -54.52
CA GLU A 213 2.60 -2.57 -55.82
C GLU A 213 1.60 -1.85 -56.75
N ASP A 214 1.06 -0.69 -56.35
CA ASP A 214 0.21 0.15 -57.21
C ASP A 214 0.86 1.52 -57.45
N SER A 215 1.99 1.55 -58.17
CA SER A 215 2.52 2.77 -58.81
C SER A 215 3.18 2.43 -60.14
#